data_AF-A0A2C9T5K3-F1
#
_entry.id   AF-A0A2C9T5K3-F1
#
_cell.length_a   1.000
_cell.length_b   1.000
_cell.length_c   1.000
_cell.angle_alpha   90.00
_cell.angle_beta   90.00
_cell.angle_gamma   90.00
#
_symmetry.space_group_name_H-M   'P 1'
#
loop_
_entity.id
_entity.type
_entity.pdbx_description
1 polymer ?
#
loop_
_entity_poly.entity_id
_entity_poly.type
_entity_poly.pdbx_seq_one_letter_code
_entity_poly.pdbx_strand_id
1 'polypeptide(L)'
;MSQRLFKRPERRSDPVDRLDQQISIGFLPIIADLLVVVARARGTTTSKLLGETVSELVIEAERNPDVINKELRSYAHRLPAVVAGDRALHDPSPAPRHGPKPRYTKRLSAYVSEDMSARLDRLCADTGIGRARMMRMAVDKYLFEELVNANLRNFHPVHSH
;
A
#
# COMPACT_ATOMS: atom_id res chain seq x y z
N MET A 1 9.95 66.00 -11.52
CA MET A 1 10.58 64.67 -11.56
C MET A 1 9.76 63.71 -10.70
N SER A 2 8.94 62.85 -11.30
CA SER A 2 8.10 61.87 -10.57
C SER A 2 8.73 60.49 -10.66
N GLN A 3 9.23 59.98 -9.53
CA GLN A 3 9.66 58.59 -9.40
C GLN A 3 8.42 57.72 -9.21
N ARG A 4 8.10 56.89 -10.21
CA ARG A 4 7.05 55.87 -10.10
C ARG A 4 7.55 54.77 -9.15
N LEU A 5 6.94 54.68 -7.97
CA LEU A 5 7.05 53.49 -7.11
C LEU A 5 6.42 52.31 -7.84
N PHE A 6 7.25 51.42 -8.36
CA PHE A 6 6.82 50.07 -8.71
C PHE A 6 6.57 49.30 -7.40
N LYS A 7 5.31 49.26 -6.95
CA LYS A 7 4.88 48.25 -5.99
C LYS A 7 5.14 46.88 -6.60
N ARG A 8 6.09 46.13 -6.04
CA ARG A 8 6.20 44.69 -6.31
C ARG A 8 4.84 44.06 -5.96
N PRO A 9 4.23 43.25 -6.85
CA PRO A 9 3.09 42.46 -6.44
C PRO A 9 3.55 41.54 -5.30
N GLU A 10 2.86 41.62 -4.17
CA GLU A 10 2.93 40.59 -3.14
C GLU A 10 2.65 39.26 -3.85
N ARG A 11 3.64 38.36 -3.83
CA ARG A 11 3.38 36.96 -4.13
C ARG A 11 2.38 36.50 -3.07
N ARG A 12 1.11 36.44 -3.43
CA ARG A 12 0.19 35.48 -2.82
C ARG A 12 0.86 34.13 -3.03
N SER A 13 1.50 33.64 -1.98
CA SER A 13 1.79 32.22 -1.86
C SER A 13 0.43 31.55 -1.77
N ASP A 14 -0.14 31.19 -2.92
CA ASP A 14 -1.21 30.20 -2.96
C ASP A 14 -0.75 29.03 -2.08
N PRO A 15 -1.64 28.44 -1.26
CA PRO A 15 -1.25 27.33 -0.40
C PRO A 15 -0.67 26.27 -1.33
N VAL A 16 0.65 26.07 -1.20
CA VAL A 16 1.45 25.15 -1.99
C VAL A 16 0.63 23.87 -2.15
N ASP A 17 0.26 23.55 -3.40
CA ASP A 17 -0.17 22.21 -3.77
C ASP A 17 0.84 21.27 -3.13
N ARG A 18 0.49 20.66 -1.98
CA ARG A 18 1.36 19.74 -1.28
C ARG A 18 1.54 18.57 -2.24
N LEU A 19 2.65 18.58 -2.96
CA LEU A 19 2.90 17.62 -4.02
C LEU A 19 2.89 16.23 -3.40
N ASP A 20 1.90 15.42 -3.77
CA ASP A 20 1.83 14.04 -3.33
C ASP A 20 3.13 13.33 -3.75
N GLN A 21 3.76 12.66 -2.81
CA GLN A 21 4.99 11.92 -3.06
C GLN A 21 4.68 10.59 -3.72
N GLN A 22 5.34 10.34 -4.85
CA GLN A 22 5.23 9.08 -5.56
C GLN A 22 6.14 8.01 -4.94
N ILE A 23 5.57 6.85 -4.65
CA ILE A 23 6.30 5.66 -4.17
C ILE A 23 6.07 4.54 -5.18
N SER A 24 7.15 3.98 -5.74
CA SER A 24 7.07 2.85 -6.68
C SER A 24 7.42 1.53 -6.00
N ILE A 25 6.49 0.56 -6.05
CA ILE A 25 6.59 -0.73 -5.36
C ILE A 25 6.44 -1.87 -6.37
N GLY A 26 7.32 -2.88 -6.27
CA GLY A 26 7.23 -4.10 -7.05
C GLY A 26 6.35 -5.15 -6.38
N PHE A 27 5.32 -5.61 -7.09
CA PHE A 27 4.46 -6.72 -6.71
C PHE A 27 4.62 -7.90 -7.67
N LEU A 28 4.25 -9.10 -7.23
CA LEU A 28 4.05 -10.21 -8.16
C LEU A 28 2.93 -9.84 -9.16
N PRO A 29 3.01 -10.24 -10.44
CA PRO A 29 2.00 -9.88 -11.44
C PRO A 29 0.57 -10.18 -11.01
N ILE A 30 0.33 -11.36 -10.42
CA ILE A 30 -1.01 -11.75 -9.94
C ILE A 30 -1.56 -10.80 -8.86
N ILE A 31 -0.70 -10.33 -7.95
CA ILE A 31 -1.07 -9.37 -6.90
C ILE A 31 -1.33 -7.98 -7.52
N ALA A 32 -0.48 -7.57 -8.47
CA ALA A 32 -0.67 -6.30 -9.17
C ALA A 32 -1.98 -6.28 -9.95
N ASP A 33 -2.34 -7.39 -10.62
CA ASP A 33 -3.60 -7.50 -11.37
C ASP A 33 -4.81 -7.57 -10.43
N LEU A 34 -4.69 -8.28 -9.29
CA LEU A 34 -5.72 -8.28 -8.24
C LEU A 34 -5.99 -6.86 -7.72
N LEU A 35 -4.95 -6.08 -7.45
CA LEU A 35 -5.08 -4.68 -7.01
C LEU A 35 -5.80 -3.79 -8.04
N VAL A 36 -5.58 -4.04 -9.34
CA VAL A 36 -6.30 -3.33 -10.41
C VAL A 36 -7.79 -3.70 -10.40
N VAL A 37 -8.11 -4.98 -10.24
CA VAL A 37 -9.50 -5.46 -10.17
C VAL A 37 -10.21 -4.88 -8.94
N VAL A 38 -9.58 -4.95 -7.76
CA VAL A 38 -10.14 -4.42 -6.51
C VAL A 38 -10.37 -2.91 -6.60
N ALA A 39 -9.39 -2.16 -7.11
CA ALA A 39 -9.53 -0.71 -7.30
C ALA A 39 -10.71 -0.39 -8.23
N ARG A 40 -10.83 -1.09 -9.36
CA ARG A 40 -11.95 -0.92 -10.30
C ARG A 40 -13.29 -1.25 -9.64
N ALA A 41 -13.39 -2.35 -8.90
CA ALA A 41 -14.61 -2.75 -8.20
C ALA A 41 -15.08 -1.70 -7.18
N ARG A 42 -14.14 -0.94 -6.61
CA ARG A 42 -14.40 0.17 -5.68
C ARG A 42 -14.57 1.54 -6.35
N GLY A 43 -14.53 1.62 -7.68
CA GLY A 43 -14.62 2.88 -8.41
C GLY A 43 -13.45 3.84 -8.15
N THR A 44 -12.27 3.31 -7.81
CA THR A 44 -11.05 4.08 -7.51
C THR A 44 -9.90 3.69 -8.42
N THR A 45 -8.78 4.41 -8.34
CA THR A 45 -7.54 4.05 -9.03
C THR A 45 -6.66 3.18 -8.16
N THR A 46 -5.85 2.32 -8.76
CA THR A 46 -4.88 1.50 -8.01
C THR A 46 -3.94 2.34 -7.17
N SER A 47 -3.51 3.49 -7.69
CA SER A 47 -2.63 4.39 -6.92
C SER A 47 -3.32 4.97 -5.69
N LYS A 48 -4.60 5.35 -5.80
CA LYS A 48 -5.36 5.88 -4.68
C LYS A 48 -5.62 4.79 -3.64
N LEU A 49 -5.99 3.59 -4.09
CA LEU A 49 -6.13 2.42 -3.21
C LEU A 49 -4.85 2.14 -2.42
N LEU A 50 -3.70 2.11 -3.10
CA LEU A 50 -2.40 1.89 -2.45
C LEU A 50 -2.08 3.00 -1.42
N GLY A 51 -2.37 4.26 -1.74
CA GLY A 51 -2.17 5.38 -0.82
C GLY A 51 -3.06 5.30 0.42
N GLU A 52 -4.33 4.92 0.24
CA GLU A 52 -5.30 4.72 1.32
C GLU A 52 -4.86 3.58 2.24
N THR A 53 -4.54 2.41 1.69
CA THR A 53 -4.07 1.24 2.45
C THR A 53 -2.83 1.56 3.30
N VAL A 54 -1.90 2.34 2.77
CA VAL A 54 -0.68 2.73 3.50
C VAL A 54 -1.01 3.73 4.60
N SER A 55 -1.90 4.68 4.32
CA SER A 55 -2.36 5.65 5.30
C SER A 55 -3.05 4.96 6.48
N GLU A 56 -3.90 3.97 6.19
CA GLU A 56 -4.56 3.14 7.20
C GLU A 56 -3.53 2.42 8.07
N LEU A 57 -2.53 1.79 7.47
CA LEU A 57 -1.49 1.10 8.23
C LEU A 57 -0.71 2.04 9.15
N VAL A 58 -0.31 3.21 8.65
CA VAL A 58 0.43 4.20 9.46
C VAL A 58 -0.42 4.68 10.63
N ILE A 59 -1.69 5.01 10.40
CA ILE A 59 -2.63 5.43 11.45
C ILE A 59 -2.83 4.30 12.48
N GLU A 60 -2.95 3.06 12.03
CA GLU A 60 -3.11 1.89 12.89
C GLU A 60 -1.87 1.64 13.74
N ALA A 61 -0.67 1.71 13.15
CA ALA A 61 0.59 1.51 13.85
C ALA A 61 0.87 2.60 14.89
N GLU A 62 0.46 3.84 14.63
CA GLU A 62 0.56 4.92 15.62
C GLU A 62 -0.37 4.71 16.82
N ARG A 63 -1.54 4.10 16.60
CA ARG A 63 -2.49 3.76 17.68
C ARG A 63 -2.10 2.49 18.42
N ASN A 64 -1.52 1.53 17.70
CA ASN A 64 -1.14 0.23 18.20
C ASN A 64 0.20 -0.21 17.60
N PRO A 65 1.34 0.17 18.21
CA PRO A 65 2.68 -0.16 17.70
C PRO A 65 2.95 -1.66 17.55
N ASP A 66 2.22 -2.50 18.29
CA ASP A 66 2.38 -3.96 18.25
C ASP A 66 1.89 -4.59 16.93
N VAL A 67 1.05 -3.89 16.14
CA VAL A 67 0.49 -4.38 14.88
C VAL A 67 1.58 -4.76 13.87
N ILE A 68 2.68 -3.99 13.85
CA ILE A 68 3.79 -4.23 12.92
C ILE A 68 4.53 -5.52 13.27
N ASN A 69 4.72 -5.78 14.57
CA ASN A 69 5.54 -6.87 15.07
C ASN A 69 4.79 -8.20 15.15
N LYS A 70 3.50 -8.19 15.52
CA LYS A 70 2.70 -9.40 15.74
C LYS A 70 1.87 -9.81 14.53
N GLU A 71 1.20 -8.88 13.85
CA GLU A 71 0.21 -9.24 12.83
C GLU A 71 0.79 -9.29 11.41
N LEU A 72 1.59 -8.29 11.02
CA LEU A 72 2.02 -8.17 9.62
C LEU A 72 2.96 -9.26 9.12
N ARG A 73 3.77 -9.86 10.02
CA ARG A 73 4.60 -11.02 9.65
C ARG A 73 3.75 -12.23 9.27
N SER A 74 2.56 -12.37 9.85
CA SER A 74 1.67 -13.51 9.55
C SER A 74 1.02 -13.41 8.17
N TYR A 75 0.71 -12.19 7.69
CA TYR A 75 0.04 -11.96 6.41
C TYR A 75 0.95 -12.20 5.20
N ALA A 76 2.22 -11.79 5.26
CA ALA A 76 3.18 -11.96 4.17
C ALA A 76 3.41 -13.43 3.77
N HIS A 77 3.24 -14.37 4.70
CA HIS A 77 3.35 -15.81 4.43
C HIS A 77 2.05 -16.42 3.89
N ARG A 78 0.90 -15.83 4.20
CA ARG A 78 -0.42 -16.41 3.90
C ARG A 78 -0.98 -15.95 2.57
N LEU A 79 -0.73 -14.70 2.16
CA LEU A 79 -1.34 -14.15 0.94
C LEU A 79 -0.99 -14.93 -0.33
N PRO A 80 0.28 -15.33 -0.59
CA PRO A 80 0.58 -16.14 -1.78
C PRO A 80 -0.16 -17.49 -1.79
N ALA A 81 -0.31 -18.14 -0.63
CA ALA A 81 -1.04 -19.40 -0.51
C ALA A 81 -2.55 -19.24 -0.76
N VAL A 82 -3.14 -18.14 -0.26
CA VAL A 82 -4.57 -17.83 -0.47
C VAL A 82 -4.84 -17.46 -1.94
N VAL A 83 -3.95 -16.70 -2.57
CA VAL A 83 -4.12 -16.21 -3.95
C VAL A 83 -3.82 -17.29 -4.99
N ALA A 84 -2.89 -18.21 -4.72
CA ALA A 84 -2.52 -19.27 -5.66
C ALA A 84 -3.58 -20.38 -5.79
N GLY A 85 -4.44 -20.55 -4.77
CA GLY A 85 -5.10 -21.84 -4.53
C GLY A 85 -4.06 -22.95 -4.38
N ASP A 86 -4.47 -24.16 -4.04
CA ASP A 86 -3.56 -25.32 -3.82
C ASP A 86 -2.75 -25.77 -5.06
N ARG A 87 -2.66 -24.97 -6.13
CA ARG A 87 -2.19 -25.39 -7.45
C ARG A 87 -1.00 -24.65 -8.07
N ALA A 88 -0.35 -23.69 -7.39
CA ALA A 88 0.77 -22.98 -8.00
C ALA A 88 2.04 -22.83 -7.12
N LEU A 89 2.30 -23.75 -6.20
CA LEU A 89 3.57 -23.77 -5.42
C LEU A 89 4.68 -24.63 -6.04
N HIS A 90 4.46 -25.22 -7.22
CA HIS A 90 5.46 -26.03 -7.93
C HIS A 90 6.19 -25.27 -9.04
N ASP A 91 6.70 -24.09 -8.73
CA ASP A 91 7.86 -23.57 -9.45
C ASP A 91 8.96 -23.30 -8.40
N PRO A 92 10.12 -23.99 -8.43
CA PRO A 92 11.12 -23.87 -7.40
C PRO A 92 11.67 -22.44 -7.39
N SER A 93 11.20 -21.66 -6.40
CA SER A 93 11.73 -20.35 -6.08
C SER A 93 13.25 -20.46 -5.87
N PRO A 94 14.08 -19.63 -6.53
CA PRO A 94 15.52 -19.72 -6.39
C PRO A 94 15.93 -19.21 -5.00
N ALA A 95 16.30 -20.14 -4.11
CA ALA A 95 17.03 -20.02 -2.84
C ALA A 95 16.62 -18.89 -1.85
N PRO A 96 16.57 -19.17 -0.52
CA PRO A 96 15.87 -18.36 0.48
C PRO A 96 16.54 -17.03 0.88
N ARG A 97 17.52 -16.51 0.11
CA ARG A 97 18.33 -15.34 0.50
C ARG A 97 18.11 -14.08 -0.32
N HIS A 98 17.37 -14.13 -1.43
CA HIS A 98 17.10 -12.97 -2.26
C HIS A 98 15.62 -12.87 -2.57
N GLY A 99 15.03 -11.69 -2.36
CA GLY A 99 13.67 -11.41 -2.81
C GLY A 99 13.51 -11.65 -4.32
N PRO A 100 12.28 -11.77 -4.83
CA PRO A 100 12.02 -12.06 -6.24
C PRO A 100 12.80 -11.08 -7.14
N LYS A 101 13.55 -11.61 -8.12
CA LYS A 101 14.35 -10.78 -9.05
C LYS A 101 13.44 -9.76 -9.76
N PRO A 102 13.93 -8.56 -10.10
CA PRO A 102 13.12 -7.47 -10.69
C PRO A 102 12.34 -7.87 -11.95
N ARG A 103 12.83 -8.87 -12.71
CA ARG A 103 12.16 -9.41 -13.91
C ARG A 103 10.83 -10.11 -13.61
N TYR A 104 10.54 -10.44 -12.36
CA TYR A 104 9.32 -11.14 -11.93
C TYR A 104 8.36 -10.22 -11.15
N THR A 105 8.55 -8.90 -11.20
CA THR A 105 7.71 -7.95 -10.47
C THR A 105 7.13 -6.88 -11.38
N LYS A 106 5.83 -6.62 -11.26
CA LYS A 106 5.14 -5.48 -11.88
C LYS A 106 5.17 -4.30 -10.92
N ARG A 107 5.70 -3.16 -11.36
CA ARG A 107 5.79 -1.95 -10.52
C ARG A 107 4.49 -1.17 -10.58
N LEU A 108 3.96 -0.85 -9.42
CA LEU A 108 2.83 0.06 -9.24
C LEU A 108 3.31 1.31 -8.49
N SER A 109 2.72 2.45 -8.82
CA SER A 109 2.97 3.71 -8.12
C SER A 109 1.82 4.00 -7.18
N ALA A 110 2.16 4.48 -5.98
CA ALA A 110 1.23 5.08 -5.02
C ALA A 110 1.59 6.55 -4.86
N TYR A 111 0.58 7.39 -4.63
CA TYR A 111 0.75 8.79 -4.27
C TYR A 111 0.27 8.94 -2.83
N VAL A 112 1.12 9.50 -1.97
CA VAL A 112 0.80 9.80 -0.57
C VAL A 112 1.10 11.26 -0.28
N SER A 113 0.31 11.88 0.60
CA SER A 113 0.58 13.24 1.01
C SER A 113 1.96 13.35 1.68
N GLU A 114 2.56 14.54 1.63
CA GLU A 114 3.85 14.80 2.26
C GLU A 114 3.86 14.47 3.76
N ASP A 115 2.79 14.81 4.48
CA ASP A 115 2.64 14.48 5.91
C ASP A 115 2.65 12.96 6.14
N MET A 116 1.89 12.22 5.33
CA MET A 116 1.84 10.76 5.43
C MET A 116 3.18 10.12 5.05
N SER A 117 3.88 10.69 4.07
CA SER A 117 5.24 10.28 3.71
C SER A 117 6.19 10.41 4.91
N ALA A 118 6.16 11.55 5.59
CA ALA A 118 7.01 11.80 6.77
C ALA A 118 6.65 10.90 7.96
N ARG A 119 5.36 10.56 8.13
CA ARG A 119 4.91 9.60 9.15
C ARG A 119 5.35 8.18 8.83
N LEU A 120 5.25 7.78 7.56
CA LEU A 120 5.77 6.50 7.09
C LEU A 120 7.29 6.39 7.30
N ASP A 121 8.05 7.44 7.03
CA ASP A 121 9.51 7.45 7.23
C ASP A 121 9.88 7.31 8.71
N ARG A 122 9.15 7.98 9.62
CA ARG A 122 9.31 7.80 11.07
C ARG A 122 9.04 6.36 11.49
N LEU A 123 7.91 5.78 11.05
CA LEU A 123 7.58 4.39 11.33
C LEU A 123 8.64 3.42 10.79
N CYS A 124 9.20 3.69 9.61
CA CYS A 124 10.29 2.90 9.05
C CYS A 124 11.57 2.99 9.89
N ALA A 125 11.90 4.17 10.42
CA ALA A 125 13.04 4.36 11.31
C ALA A 125 12.86 3.61 12.63
N ASP A 126 11.67 3.71 13.24
CA ASP A 126 11.37 3.08 14.54
C ASP A 126 11.38 1.54 14.46
N THR A 127 10.95 0.99 13.33
CA THR A 127 10.82 -0.46 13.13
C THR A 127 12.03 -1.09 12.44
N GLY A 128 12.92 -0.29 11.86
CA GLY A 128 14.02 -0.77 11.00
C GLY A 128 13.54 -1.42 9.70
N ILE A 129 12.28 -1.23 9.31
CA ILE A 129 11.68 -1.81 8.10
C ILE A 129 11.75 -0.77 6.98
N GLY A 130 12.33 -1.15 5.83
CA GLY A 130 12.40 -0.27 4.67
C GLY A 130 11.03 0.08 4.09
N ARG A 131 10.90 1.30 3.55
CA ARG A 131 9.66 1.86 3.01
C ARG A 131 8.91 0.93 2.05
N ALA A 132 9.61 0.35 1.07
CA ALA A 132 9.00 -0.59 0.12
C ALA A 132 8.40 -1.84 0.80
N ARG A 133 9.04 -2.32 1.87
CA ARG A 133 8.55 -3.48 2.64
C ARG A 133 7.34 -3.10 3.48
N MET A 134 7.34 -1.92 4.10
CA MET A 134 6.19 -1.40 4.84
C MET A 134 4.95 -1.25 3.95
N MET A 135 5.13 -0.66 2.76
CA MET A 135 4.04 -0.53 1.78
C MET A 135 3.48 -1.90 1.37
N ARG A 136 4.35 -2.89 1.17
CA ARG A 136 3.93 -4.24 0.82
C ARG A 136 3.17 -4.91 1.95
N MET A 137 3.61 -4.72 3.19
CA MET A 137 2.90 -5.23 4.38
C MET A 137 1.51 -4.61 4.52
N ALA A 138 1.37 -3.31 4.23
CA ALA A 138 0.06 -2.64 4.19
C ALA A 138 -0.87 -3.30 3.17
N VAL A 139 -0.37 -3.49 1.95
CA VAL A 139 -1.12 -4.14 0.86
C VAL A 139 -1.48 -5.57 1.19
N ASP A 140 -0.56 -6.34 1.75
CA ASP A 140 -0.80 -7.74 2.08
C ASP A 140 -1.87 -7.87 3.18
N LYS A 141 -1.85 -6.99 4.19
CA LYS A 141 -2.91 -6.90 5.22
C LYS A 141 -4.26 -6.57 4.60
N TYR A 142 -4.32 -5.52 3.79
CA TYR A 142 -5.55 -5.10 3.12
C TYR A 142 -6.14 -6.20 2.24
N LEU A 143 -5.34 -6.81 1.36
CA LEU A 143 -5.83 -7.89 0.49
C LEU A 143 -6.27 -9.11 1.29
N PHE A 144 -5.58 -9.44 2.38
CA PHE A 144 -6.00 -10.52 3.26
C PHE A 144 -7.35 -10.24 3.91
N GLU A 145 -7.54 -9.06 4.49
CA GLU A 145 -8.81 -8.63 5.08
C GLU A 145 -9.93 -8.61 4.04
N GLU A 146 -9.67 -8.10 2.82
CA GLU A 146 -10.65 -8.12 1.72
C GLU A 146 -11.05 -9.55 1.34
N LEU A 147 -10.08 -10.47 1.21
CA LEU A 147 -10.35 -11.86 0.83
C LEU A 147 -11.08 -12.62 1.93
N VAL A 148 -10.72 -12.42 3.19
CA VAL A 148 -11.43 -13.01 4.33
C VAL A 148 -12.84 -12.46 4.42
N ASN A 149 -13.02 -11.14 4.33
CA ASN A 149 -14.34 -10.51 4.37
C ASN A 149 -15.22 -10.89 3.16
N ALA A 150 -14.63 -11.04 1.97
CA ALA A 150 -15.34 -11.50 0.79
C ALA A 150 -15.79 -12.97 0.93
N ASN A 151 -14.93 -13.84 1.48
CA ASN A 151 -15.32 -15.21 1.77
C ASN A 151 -16.44 -15.27 2.82
N LEU A 152 -16.40 -14.43 3.86
CA LEU A 152 -17.47 -14.36 4.86
C LEU A 152 -18.81 -13.86 4.29
N ARG A 153 -18.80 -12.94 3.31
CA ARG A 153 -20.03 -12.49 2.62
C ARG A 153 -20.65 -13.56 1.71
N ASN A 154 -19.85 -14.51 1.22
CA ASN A 154 -20.35 -15.66 0.45
C ASN A 154 -20.86 -16.81 1.35
N PHE A 155 -20.65 -16.73 2.67
CA PHE A 155 -21.31 -17.59 3.66
C PHE A 155 -22.57 -16.89 4.19
N HIS A 156 -23.59 -16.78 3.34
CA HIS A 156 -24.95 -16.81 3.86
C HIS A 156 -25.25 -18.29 4.19
N PRO A 157 -25.42 -18.70 5.46
CA PRO A 157 -26.11 -19.94 5.71
C PRO A 157 -27.50 -19.77 5.12
N VAL A 158 -27.76 -20.48 4.02
CA VAL A 158 -29.13 -20.76 3.59
C VAL A 158 -29.71 -21.58 4.73
N HIS A 159 -30.32 -20.90 5.71
CA HIS A 159 -31.13 -21.57 6.70
C HIS A 159 -32.23 -22.28 5.93
N SER A 160 -32.11 -23.59 5.97
CA SER A 160 -33.03 -24.55 5.41
C SER A 160 -34.41 -24.30 5.98
N HIS A 161 -35.39 -24.12 5.10
CA HIS A 161 -36.80 -24.27 5.45
C HIS A 161 -37.13 -25.75 5.64
#